data_AF-A0A4R6U337-F1
#
_entry.id   AF-A0A4R6U337-F1
#
_cell.length_a   1.000
_cell.length_b   1.000
_cell.length_c   1.000
_cell.angle_alpha   90.00
_cell.angle_beta   90.00
_cell.angle_gamma   90.00
#
_symmetry.space_group_name_H-M   'P 1'
#
loop_
_entity.id
_entity.type
_entity.pdbx_description
1 polymer ?
#
loop_
_entity_poly.entity_id
_entity_poly.type
_entity_poly.pdbx_seq_one_letter_code
_entity_poly.pdbx_strand_id
1 'polypeptide(L)'
;MIKKLAVSYIMTMVLLIFASPVQAQEVHWVFSGDKNISGDENVIVINGRTLVGVRAIMDGLNFQTSWDKTEQTATFENKNRTVLVEADSKKASVNGDVVQLDVASVIKNGRMFVPLRFIGEASGYQVLYSKTLGLTAVSKNTAEGKSLRGVDFLKGSSILKDAEEGRLGPVSMKIEEQALASIVNQLGLPDGRDNGTPQSDHIPSLAYGDYRVNFLAKNPTKVDIVSNPFVNEIAVVFDEPVLLTDVVEAIGEQPDEVAHGMHRGKRYNLGEYTLYLRLEGDDKYVKRISLYPAYS
;
A
#
# COMPACT_ATOMS: atom_id res chain seq x y z
N MET A 1 60.10 0.32 -16.68
CA MET A 1 58.98 -0.61 -16.41
C MET A 1 58.31 -0.32 -15.06
N ILE A 2 59.08 -0.19 -13.96
CA ILE A 2 58.59 0.04 -12.59
C ILE A 2 57.71 1.30 -12.43
N LYS A 3 58.04 2.43 -13.10
CA LYS A 3 57.23 3.66 -13.03
C LYS A 3 55.82 3.53 -13.65
N LYS A 4 55.65 2.68 -14.68
CA LYS A 4 54.33 2.45 -15.31
C LYS A 4 53.45 1.53 -14.46
N LEU A 5 54.06 0.59 -13.74
CA LEU A 5 53.38 -0.29 -12.78
C LEU A 5 52.88 0.48 -11.55
N ALA A 6 53.67 1.43 -11.03
CA ALA A 6 53.28 2.26 -9.89
C ALA A 6 52.07 3.17 -10.20
N VAL A 7 52.02 3.77 -11.39
CA VAL A 7 50.89 4.61 -11.83
C VAL A 7 49.61 3.77 -12.01
N SER A 8 49.72 2.56 -12.55
CA SER A 8 48.58 1.64 -12.69
C SER A 8 48.00 1.23 -11.32
N TYR A 9 48.87 1.01 -10.33
CA TYR A 9 48.46 0.59 -8.98
C TYR A 9 47.75 1.73 -8.21
N ILE A 10 48.24 2.97 -8.36
CA ILE A 10 47.59 4.16 -7.80
C ILE A 10 46.22 4.40 -8.47
N MET A 11 46.13 4.20 -9.79
CA MET A 11 44.86 4.39 -10.52
C MET A 11 43.80 3.34 -10.15
N THR A 12 44.21 2.10 -9.81
CA THR A 12 43.28 1.07 -9.30
C THR A 12 42.85 1.33 -7.85
N MET A 13 43.74 1.83 -6.98
CA MET A 13 43.36 2.24 -5.63
C MET A 13 42.38 3.41 -5.63
N VAL A 14 42.53 4.40 -6.52
CA VAL A 14 41.60 5.53 -6.63
C VAL A 14 40.22 5.08 -7.10
N LEU A 15 40.13 4.10 -8.00
CA LEU A 15 38.87 3.51 -8.45
C LEU A 15 38.12 2.75 -7.34
N LEU A 16 38.83 2.15 -6.37
CA LEU A 16 38.21 1.45 -5.23
C LEU A 16 37.63 2.40 -4.17
N ILE A 17 38.09 3.66 -4.09
CA ILE A 17 37.58 4.65 -3.11
C ILE A 17 36.20 5.21 -3.53
N PHE A 18 35.84 5.11 -4.82
CA PHE A 18 34.52 5.52 -5.31
C PHE A 18 33.45 4.41 -5.29
N ALA A 19 33.81 3.19 -4.87
CA ALA A 19 32.86 2.10 -4.66
C ALA A 19 32.20 2.20 -3.27
N SER A 20 31.53 3.32 -2.99
CA SER A 20 30.57 3.34 -1.90
C SER A 20 29.47 2.33 -2.24
N PRO A 21 29.11 1.37 -1.36
CA PRO A 21 27.89 0.62 -1.58
C PRO A 21 26.76 1.65 -1.67
N VAL A 22 26.10 1.72 -2.82
CA VAL A 22 24.82 2.43 -2.95
C VAL A 22 23.86 1.62 -2.09
N GLN A 23 23.77 2.01 -0.83
CA GLN A 23 22.78 1.46 0.08
C GLN A 23 21.46 2.00 -0.43
N ALA A 24 20.70 1.15 -1.13
CA ALA A 24 19.38 1.49 -1.63
C ALA A 24 18.58 2.04 -0.45
N GLN A 25 18.17 3.30 -0.55
CA GLN A 25 17.29 3.89 0.43
C GLN A 25 16.00 3.07 0.40
N GLU A 26 15.65 2.42 1.51
CA GLU A 26 14.35 1.76 1.63
C GLU A 26 13.27 2.79 1.26
N VAL A 27 12.47 2.47 0.24
CA VAL A 27 11.39 3.35 -0.18
C VAL A 27 10.36 3.35 0.95
N HIS A 28 10.38 4.41 1.75
CA HIS A 28 9.43 4.59 2.84
C HIS A 28 8.18 5.25 2.30
N TRP A 29 7.16 4.44 2.06
CA TRP A 29 5.88 4.99 1.65
C TRP A 29 5.11 5.52 2.86
N VAL A 30 4.62 6.74 2.77
CA VAL A 30 3.71 7.36 3.72
C VAL A 30 2.40 7.69 3.01
N PHE A 31 1.28 7.25 3.60
CA PHE A 31 -0.07 7.59 3.14
C PHE A 31 -0.78 8.46 4.17
N SER A 32 -1.53 9.45 3.69
CA SER A 32 -2.36 10.33 4.52
C SER A 32 -3.74 10.46 3.89
N GLY A 33 -4.75 9.80 4.49
CA GLY A 33 -6.05 9.62 3.84
C GLY A 33 -5.91 8.89 2.51
N ASP A 34 -6.53 9.42 1.45
CA ASP A 34 -6.48 8.83 0.10
C ASP A 34 -5.25 9.28 -0.72
N LYS A 35 -4.32 10.03 -0.12
CA LYS A 35 -3.15 10.58 -0.82
C LYS A 35 -1.87 9.81 -0.49
N ASN A 36 -1.13 9.45 -1.53
CA ASN A 36 0.26 9.05 -1.43
C ASN A 36 1.14 10.29 -1.33
N ILE A 37 1.94 10.40 -0.27
CA ILE A 37 2.85 11.53 -0.05
C ILE A 37 4.34 11.12 -0.13
N SER A 38 4.61 9.90 -0.59
CA SER A 38 5.91 9.21 -0.53
C SER A 38 6.90 9.57 -1.64
N GLY A 39 6.57 10.53 -2.50
CA GLY A 39 7.32 10.77 -3.73
C GLY A 39 8.38 11.88 -3.71
N ASP A 40 8.39 12.78 -2.73
CA ASP A 40 8.70 14.19 -3.11
C ASP A 40 9.47 15.02 -2.07
N GLU A 41 10.68 14.59 -1.69
CA GLU A 41 11.57 15.31 -0.74
C GLU A 41 10.97 15.50 0.68
N ASN A 42 9.78 14.95 0.91
CA ASN A 42 8.94 15.18 2.09
C ASN A 42 9.15 14.12 3.18
N VAL A 43 10.13 13.23 3.05
CA VAL A 43 10.46 12.23 4.06
C VAL A 43 11.95 12.30 4.35
N ILE A 44 12.32 12.45 5.61
CA ILE A 44 13.71 12.39 6.08
C ILE A 44 13.79 11.51 7.31
N VAL A 45 14.96 10.90 7.54
CA VAL A 45 15.21 10.12 8.75
C VAL A 45 16.25 10.85 9.61
N ILE A 46 15.90 11.15 10.86
CA ILE A 46 16.81 11.76 11.84
C ILE A 46 16.79 10.89 13.09
N ASN A 47 17.97 10.44 13.54
CA ASN A 47 18.13 9.61 14.74
C ASN A 47 17.20 8.38 14.77
N GLY A 48 17.01 7.73 13.62
CA GLY A 48 16.13 6.55 13.49
C GLY A 48 14.63 6.87 13.59
N ARG A 49 14.24 8.15 13.51
CA ARG A 49 12.83 8.58 13.39
C ARG A 49 12.55 9.09 11.98
N THR A 50 11.44 8.64 11.40
CA THR A 50 10.90 9.18 10.16
C THR A 50 10.20 10.50 10.45
N LEU A 51 10.71 11.57 9.86
CA LEU A 51 10.06 12.87 9.85
C LEU A 51 9.47 13.12 8.45
N VAL A 52 8.33 13.79 8.43
CA VAL A 52 7.58 14.05 7.21
C VAL A 52 7.28 15.54 7.07
N GLY A 53 7.25 16.02 5.84
CA GLY A 53 6.80 17.35 5.49
C GLY A 53 5.36 17.54 5.98
N VAL A 54 5.21 18.28 7.08
CA VAL A 54 3.98 18.24 7.89
C VAL A 54 2.76 18.73 7.11
N ARG A 55 2.94 19.74 6.25
CA ARG A 55 1.84 20.29 5.42
C ARG A 55 1.22 19.22 4.52
N ALA A 56 2.03 18.40 3.85
CA ALA A 56 1.52 17.38 2.92
C ALA A 56 0.65 16.34 3.63
N ILE A 57 1.02 15.96 4.86
CA ILE A 57 0.21 15.07 5.70
C ILE A 57 -1.10 15.77 6.07
N MET A 58 -1.02 16.97 6.65
CA MET A 58 -2.15 17.67 7.25
C MET A 58 -3.19 18.10 6.21
N ASP A 59 -2.74 18.50 5.01
CA ASP A 59 -3.62 18.77 3.86
C ASP A 59 -4.34 17.49 3.39
N GLY A 60 -3.71 16.32 3.49
CA GLY A 60 -4.35 15.02 3.23
C GLY A 60 -5.42 14.65 4.26
N LEU A 61 -5.29 15.17 5.48
CA LEU A 61 -6.24 14.97 6.59
C LEU A 61 -7.27 16.11 6.72
N ASN A 62 -7.34 17.01 5.75
CA ASN A 62 -8.24 18.17 5.71
C ASN A 62 -8.06 19.15 6.90
N PHE A 63 -6.83 19.34 7.36
CA PHE A 63 -6.48 20.44 8.27
C PHE A 63 -6.13 21.71 7.49
N GLN A 64 -6.56 22.85 7.98
CA GLN A 64 -6.08 24.16 7.55
C GLN A 64 -4.73 24.44 8.20
N THR A 65 -3.78 24.98 7.42
CA THR A 65 -2.42 25.26 7.88
C THR A 65 -2.18 26.77 7.95
N SER A 66 -1.60 27.25 9.06
CA SER A 66 -1.07 28.61 9.19
C SER A 66 0.32 28.60 9.82
N TRP A 67 1.07 29.68 9.64
CA TRP A 67 2.44 29.84 10.13
C TRP A 67 2.59 31.19 10.83
N ASP A 68 3.00 31.17 12.09
CA ASP A 68 3.46 32.34 12.81
C ASP A 68 4.98 32.46 12.66
N LYS A 69 5.42 33.54 12.00
CA LYS A 69 6.85 33.79 11.76
C LYS A 69 7.59 34.29 13.01
N THR A 70 6.89 34.96 13.92
CA THR A 70 7.45 35.54 15.14
C THR A 70 7.71 34.44 16.15
N GLU A 71 6.70 33.59 16.39
CA GLU A 71 6.77 32.47 17.33
C GLU A 71 7.34 31.19 16.69
N GLN A 72 7.71 31.25 15.41
CA GLN A 72 8.16 30.11 14.60
C GLN A 72 7.30 28.85 14.79
N THR A 73 5.99 29.04 14.79
CA THR A 73 5.02 28.00 15.13
C THR A 73 4.08 27.74 13.96
N ALA A 74 3.97 26.49 13.57
CA ALA A 74 2.98 26.03 12.61
C ALA A 74 1.71 25.59 13.33
N THR A 75 0.56 26.09 12.89
CA THR A 75 -0.75 25.71 13.43
C THR A 75 -1.53 24.94 12.37
N PHE A 76 -2.09 23.81 12.78
CA PHE A 76 -2.93 22.98 11.95
C PHE A 76 -4.28 22.80 12.63
N GLU A 77 -5.37 23.15 11.96
CA GLU A 77 -6.70 23.12 12.56
C GLU A 77 -7.75 22.48 11.64
N ASN A 78 -8.61 21.65 12.21
CA ASN A 78 -9.87 21.25 11.58
C ASN A 78 -11.02 21.39 12.59
N LYS A 79 -12.23 20.98 12.21
CA LYS A 79 -13.43 21.12 13.05
C LYS A 79 -13.31 20.53 14.47
N ASN A 80 -12.38 19.59 14.68
CA ASN A 80 -12.31 18.79 15.91
C ASN A 80 -10.98 18.94 16.66
N ARG A 81 -9.91 19.43 16.01
CA ARG A 81 -8.55 19.38 16.54
C ARG A 81 -7.72 20.58 16.11
N THR A 82 -6.90 21.06 17.04
CA THR A 82 -5.87 22.08 16.81
C THR A 82 -4.51 21.50 17.22
N VAL A 83 -3.53 21.51 16.32
CA VAL A 83 -2.18 21.01 16.54
C VAL A 83 -1.21 22.16 16.29
N LEU A 84 -0.35 22.47 17.27
CA LEU A 84 0.71 23.48 17.12
C LEU A 84 2.06 22.80 17.20
N VAL A 85 2.97 23.16 16.30
CA VAL A 85 4.34 22.65 16.29
C VAL A 85 5.31 23.81 16.19
N GLU A 86 6.17 23.94 17.19
CA GLU A 86 7.26 24.91 17.21
C GLU A 86 8.44 24.38 16.40
N ALA A 87 9.06 25.22 15.56
CA ALA A 87 10.23 24.86 14.76
C ALA A 87 11.48 24.63 15.62
N ASP A 88 12.32 23.68 15.19
CA ASP A 88 13.60 23.35 15.84
C ASP A 88 13.46 23.04 17.35
N SER A 89 12.25 22.64 17.76
CA SER A 89 11.84 22.39 19.14
C SER A 89 11.23 21.00 19.26
N LYS A 90 11.33 20.43 20.46
CA LYS A 90 10.63 19.21 20.84
C LYS A 90 9.23 19.49 21.41
N LYS A 91 8.79 20.74 21.44
CA LYS A 91 7.49 21.12 21.98
C LYS A 91 6.46 21.20 20.87
N ALA A 92 5.30 20.61 21.14
CA ALA A 92 4.10 20.76 20.35
C ALA A 92 2.91 20.89 21.30
N SER A 93 1.74 21.25 20.79
CA SER A 93 0.49 21.12 21.55
C SER A 93 -0.62 20.51 20.71
N VAL A 94 -1.52 19.81 21.39
CA VAL A 94 -2.73 19.22 20.80
C VAL A 94 -3.90 19.68 21.65
N ASN A 95 -4.82 20.44 21.06
CA ASN A 95 -5.97 21.03 21.75
C ASN A 95 -5.59 21.85 23.01
N GLY A 96 -4.42 22.49 22.98
CA GLY A 96 -3.89 23.30 24.10
C GLY A 96 -2.99 22.54 25.07
N ASP A 97 -3.01 21.20 25.06
CA ASP A 97 -2.15 20.39 25.92
C ASP A 97 -0.76 20.23 25.30
N VAL A 98 0.28 20.52 26.08
CA VAL A 98 1.67 20.43 25.62
C VAL A 98 2.11 18.96 25.53
N VAL A 99 2.67 18.60 24.38
CA VAL A 99 3.19 17.26 24.07
C VAL A 99 4.66 17.37 23.67
N GLN A 100 5.47 16.42 24.11
CA GLN A 100 6.89 16.37 23.77
C GLN A 100 7.15 15.40 22.61
N LEU A 101 7.89 15.88 21.61
CA LEU A 101 8.31 15.11 20.44
C LEU A 101 9.53 14.24 20.75
N ASP A 102 9.57 13.02 20.19
CA ASP A 102 10.73 12.13 20.27
C ASP A 102 12.01 12.80 19.73
N VAL A 103 11.87 13.46 18.58
CA VAL A 103 12.91 14.24 17.89
C VAL A 103 12.32 15.61 17.57
N ALA A 104 13.14 16.65 17.65
CA ALA A 104 12.70 18.00 17.36
C ALA A 104 12.13 18.08 15.93
N SER A 105 11.14 18.95 15.74
CA SER A 105 10.77 19.37 14.39
C SER A 105 11.98 20.06 13.75
N VAL A 106 12.07 20.08 12.43
CA VAL A 106 13.15 20.80 11.72
C VAL A 106 12.62 21.54 10.51
N ILE A 107 13.19 22.70 10.20
CA ILE A 107 12.95 23.35 8.91
C ILE A 107 14.09 23.01 7.96
N LYS A 108 13.75 22.41 6.81
CA LYS A 108 14.71 22.11 5.74
C LYS A 108 14.11 22.51 4.40
N ASN A 109 14.89 23.23 3.58
CA ASN A 109 14.46 23.72 2.26
C ASN A 109 13.10 24.46 2.29
N GLY A 110 12.86 25.25 3.36
CA GLY A 110 11.62 26.01 3.53
C GLY A 110 10.39 25.17 3.91
N ARG A 111 10.56 23.89 4.26
CA ARG A 111 9.49 22.99 4.72
C ARG A 111 9.76 22.57 6.16
N MET A 112 8.71 22.51 6.96
CA MET A 112 8.77 21.94 8.31
C MET A 112 8.60 20.42 8.24
N PHE A 113 9.48 19.70 8.92
CA PHE A 113 9.47 18.25 9.07
C PHE A 113 9.20 17.90 10.53
N VAL A 114 8.24 17.01 10.74
CA VAL A 114 7.76 16.61 12.08
C VAL A 114 7.75 15.09 12.18
N PRO A 115 8.03 14.49 13.35
CA PRO A 115 7.94 13.04 13.51
C PRO A 115 6.57 12.50 13.06
N LEU A 116 6.59 11.53 12.14
CA LEU A 116 5.39 10.99 11.51
C LEU A 116 4.39 10.40 12.52
N ARG A 117 4.91 9.71 13.55
CA ARG A 117 4.07 9.15 14.62
C ARG A 117 3.27 10.23 15.34
N PHE A 118 3.96 11.29 15.78
CA PHE A 118 3.32 12.40 16.47
C PHE A 118 2.23 13.01 15.61
N ILE A 119 2.51 13.35 14.35
CA ILE A 119 1.52 14.05 13.52
C ILE A 119 0.30 13.18 13.20
N GLY A 120 0.46 11.86 13.06
CA GLY A 120 -0.66 10.94 12.89
C GLY A 120 -1.55 10.89 14.13
N GLU A 121 -0.95 10.68 15.30
CA GLU A 121 -1.68 10.58 16.58
C GLU A 121 -2.32 11.92 16.98
N ALA A 122 -1.60 13.04 16.80
CA ALA A 122 -2.07 14.39 17.04
C ALA A 122 -3.26 14.75 16.13
N SER A 123 -3.32 14.17 14.93
CA SER A 123 -4.45 14.32 14.01
C SER A 123 -5.65 13.41 14.34
N GLY A 124 -5.48 12.44 15.26
CA GLY A 124 -6.50 11.48 15.65
C GLY A 124 -6.54 10.22 14.80
N TYR A 125 -5.42 9.91 14.13
CA TYR A 125 -5.24 8.74 13.28
C TYR A 125 -4.19 7.82 13.90
N GLN A 126 -4.21 6.55 13.51
CA GLN A 126 -3.17 5.60 13.87
C GLN A 126 -2.06 5.61 12.82
N VAL A 127 -0.82 5.46 13.28
CA VAL A 127 0.34 5.29 12.40
C VAL A 127 0.73 3.81 12.40
N LEU A 128 0.43 3.15 11.30
CA LEU A 128 0.72 1.73 11.09
C LEU A 128 2.01 1.62 10.28
N TYR A 129 2.87 0.68 10.64
CA TYR A 129 4.12 0.41 9.91
C TYR A 129 4.24 -1.07 9.60
N SER A 130 4.52 -1.39 8.33
CA SER A 130 4.91 -2.73 7.91
C SER A 130 6.34 -2.72 7.39
N LYS A 131 7.23 -3.36 8.17
CA LYS A 131 8.64 -3.54 7.79
C LYS A 131 8.78 -4.35 6.51
N THR A 132 8.01 -5.43 6.40
CA THR A 132 8.01 -6.31 5.21
C THR A 132 7.61 -5.53 3.97
N LEU A 133 6.66 -4.60 4.10
CA LEU A 133 6.14 -3.81 2.99
C LEU A 133 6.89 -2.50 2.75
N GLY A 134 7.72 -2.02 3.67
CA GLY A 134 8.28 -0.66 3.61
C GLY A 134 7.21 0.45 3.73
N LEU A 135 5.99 0.10 4.14
CA LEU A 135 4.83 0.99 4.14
C LEU A 135 4.59 1.56 5.55
N THR A 136 4.31 2.86 5.59
CA THR A 136 3.75 3.56 6.74
C THR A 136 2.42 4.18 6.33
N ALA A 137 1.36 3.94 7.09
CA ALA A 137 0.03 4.48 6.80
C ALA A 137 -0.47 5.29 7.99
N VAL A 138 -0.97 6.49 7.71
CA VAL A 138 -1.77 7.29 8.65
C VAL A 138 -3.24 7.01 8.35
N SER A 139 -3.86 6.11 9.12
CA SER A 139 -5.21 5.60 8.85
C SER A 139 -6.10 5.73 10.08
N LYS A 140 -7.42 5.88 9.86
CA LYS A 140 -8.42 5.76 10.93
C LYS A 140 -8.67 4.31 11.34
N ASN A 141 -8.44 3.38 10.41
CA ASN A 141 -8.75 1.96 10.56
C ASN A 141 -7.46 1.14 10.52
N THR A 142 -7.34 0.16 11.42
CA THR A 142 -6.38 -0.94 11.28
C THR A 142 -7.01 -2.01 10.41
N ALA A 143 -6.23 -2.63 9.52
CA ALA A 143 -6.71 -3.80 8.80
C ALA A 143 -6.90 -4.92 9.79
N GLU A 144 -8.12 -5.44 9.89
CA GLU A 144 -8.31 -6.77 10.42
C GLU A 144 -8.23 -7.73 9.23
N GLY A 145 -7.23 -8.60 9.22
CA GLY A 145 -7.17 -9.70 8.26
C GLY A 145 -8.49 -10.47 8.32
N LYS A 146 -9.23 -10.52 7.21
CA LYS A 146 -10.49 -11.25 7.14
C LYS A 146 -10.19 -12.68 6.70
N SER A 147 -10.30 -13.63 7.63
CA SER A 147 -10.35 -15.04 7.30
C SER A 147 -11.77 -15.42 6.90
N LEU A 148 -11.89 -15.96 5.70
CA LEU A 148 -13.05 -16.65 5.19
C LEU A 148 -13.02 -18.11 5.64
N ARG A 149 -14.18 -18.59 6.09
CA ARG A 149 -14.40 -20.01 6.34
C ARG A 149 -15.20 -20.61 5.21
N GLY A 150 -14.55 -21.42 4.38
CA GLY A 150 -15.18 -22.15 3.28
C GLY A 150 -15.91 -21.22 2.29
N VAL A 151 -17.13 -21.60 1.91
CA VAL A 151 -17.91 -20.92 0.87
C VAL A 151 -19.00 -19.99 1.42
N ASP A 152 -19.02 -19.71 2.72
CA ASP A 152 -20.13 -18.98 3.34
C ASP A 152 -20.30 -17.54 2.81
N PHE A 153 -19.20 -16.89 2.41
CA PHE A 153 -19.26 -15.56 1.79
C PHE A 153 -19.84 -15.56 0.37
N LEU A 154 -19.98 -16.73 -0.25
CA LEU A 154 -20.65 -16.90 -1.54
C LEU A 154 -22.17 -17.11 -1.36
N LYS A 155 -22.60 -17.56 -0.16
CA LYS A 155 -24.01 -17.86 0.13
C LYS A 155 -24.79 -16.57 0.35
N GLY A 156 -25.87 -16.37 -0.42
CA GLY A 156 -26.80 -15.26 -0.25
C GLY A 156 -26.31 -13.90 -0.77
N SER A 157 -25.03 -13.80 -1.15
CA SER A 157 -24.50 -12.68 -1.93
C SER A 157 -24.93 -12.81 -3.39
N SER A 158 -25.30 -11.70 -4.00
CA SER A 158 -25.34 -11.58 -5.45
C SER A 158 -23.93 -11.56 -6.03
N ILE A 159 -23.09 -12.54 -5.72
CA ILE A 159 -21.65 -12.52 -6.03
C ILE A 159 -21.40 -12.30 -7.52
N LEU A 160 -22.25 -12.87 -8.38
CA LEU A 160 -22.20 -12.61 -9.82
C LEU A 160 -22.57 -11.17 -10.17
N LYS A 161 -23.59 -10.57 -9.52
CA LYS A 161 -23.93 -9.14 -9.73
C LYS A 161 -22.85 -8.21 -9.19
N ASP A 162 -22.29 -8.52 -8.02
CA ASP A 162 -21.19 -7.78 -7.44
C ASP A 162 -19.99 -7.84 -8.40
N ALA A 163 -19.71 -9.02 -8.95
CA ALA A 163 -18.65 -9.24 -9.93
C ALA A 163 -18.93 -8.57 -11.29
N GLU A 164 -20.19 -8.49 -11.75
CA GLU A 164 -20.62 -7.67 -12.91
C GLU A 164 -20.31 -6.18 -12.69
N GLU A 165 -20.38 -5.72 -11.44
CA GLU A 165 -20.00 -4.35 -11.04
C GLU A 165 -18.50 -4.22 -10.73
N GLY A 166 -17.71 -5.27 -10.98
CA GLY A 166 -16.26 -5.29 -10.77
C GLY A 166 -15.85 -5.55 -9.34
N ARG A 167 -16.74 -6.11 -8.48
CA ARG A 167 -16.49 -6.31 -7.05
C ARG A 167 -16.40 -7.77 -6.65
N LEU A 168 -15.52 -8.08 -5.70
CA LEU A 168 -15.38 -9.43 -5.14
C LEU A 168 -15.18 -9.39 -3.62
N GLY A 169 -15.93 -10.25 -2.92
CA GLY A 169 -15.81 -10.45 -1.48
C GLY A 169 -16.56 -9.42 -0.61
N PRO A 170 -16.52 -9.58 0.73
CA PRO A 170 -17.31 -8.85 1.72
C PRO A 170 -16.86 -7.42 1.94
N VAL A 171 -15.73 -7.00 1.34
CA VAL A 171 -15.30 -5.60 1.36
C VAL A 171 -15.70 -4.87 0.08
N SER A 172 -16.25 -5.58 -0.92
CA SER A 172 -16.82 -5.03 -2.14
C SER A 172 -15.92 -3.96 -2.79
N MET A 173 -14.63 -4.30 -2.95
CA MET A 173 -13.68 -3.45 -3.65
C MET A 173 -13.90 -3.58 -5.15
N LYS A 174 -13.83 -2.48 -5.90
CA LYS A 174 -14.02 -2.48 -7.35
C LYS A 174 -12.70 -2.56 -8.11
N ILE A 175 -12.65 -3.36 -9.17
CA ILE A 175 -11.54 -3.42 -10.13
C ILE A 175 -11.61 -2.18 -11.03
N GLU A 176 -11.02 -1.08 -10.57
CA GLU A 176 -10.88 0.17 -11.32
C GLU A 176 -9.54 0.86 -10.98
N GLU A 177 -9.25 1.98 -11.65
CA GLU A 177 -8.07 2.80 -11.34
C GLU A 177 -8.19 3.38 -9.93
N GLN A 178 -7.54 2.74 -8.95
CA GLN A 178 -7.52 3.17 -7.55
C GLN A 178 -6.08 3.23 -7.02
N ALA A 179 -5.72 4.34 -6.40
CA ALA A 179 -4.43 4.48 -5.75
C ALA A 179 -4.27 3.50 -4.57
N LEU A 180 -3.05 3.00 -4.36
CA LEU A 180 -2.68 2.14 -3.23
C LEU A 180 -3.08 2.74 -1.86
N ALA A 181 -2.98 4.07 -1.75
CA ALA A 181 -3.37 4.81 -0.55
C ALA A 181 -4.87 4.61 -0.21
N SER A 182 -5.74 4.61 -1.21
CA SER A 182 -7.18 4.44 -1.02
C SER A 182 -7.52 3.05 -0.52
N ILE A 183 -6.85 2.03 -1.07
CA ILE A 183 -6.99 0.63 -0.67
C ILE A 183 -6.51 0.44 0.77
N VAL A 184 -5.34 0.99 1.12
CA VAL A 184 -4.82 0.93 2.49
C VAL A 184 -5.66 1.75 3.46
N ASN A 185 -6.30 2.84 3.03
CA ASN A 185 -7.22 3.61 3.87
C ASN A 185 -8.54 2.84 4.13
N GLN A 186 -9.05 2.14 3.11
CA GLN A 186 -10.27 1.33 3.22
C GLN A 186 -10.04 0.04 4.02
N LEU A 187 -8.97 -0.69 3.70
CA LEU A 187 -8.70 -2.02 4.22
C LEU A 187 -7.69 -2.03 5.37
N GLY A 188 -6.94 -0.95 5.58
CA GLY A 188 -5.79 -0.89 6.49
C GLY A 188 -4.49 -1.43 5.86
N LEU A 189 -3.46 -1.65 6.69
CA LEU A 189 -2.23 -2.30 6.21
C LEU A 189 -2.43 -3.79 5.96
N PRO A 190 -1.97 -4.32 4.82
CA PRO A 190 -2.05 -5.75 4.53
C PRO A 190 -1.22 -6.58 5.52
N ASP A 191 -1.64 -7.83 5.75
CA ASP A 191 -0.99 -8.77 6.67
C ASP A 191 0.30 -9.37 6.09
N GLY A 192 0.51 -9.24 4.78
CA GLY A 192 1.73 -9.70 4.11
C GLY A 192 1.89 -9.21 2.67
N ARG A 193 3.07 -9.52 2.10
CA ARG A 193 3.33 -9.47 0.66
C ARG A 193 3.04 -10.85 0.07
N ASP A 194 2.39 -10.91 -1.08
CA ASP A 194 2.40 -12.12 -1.92
C ASP A 194 3.53 -12.02 -2.95
N ASN A 195 4.22 -13.14 -3.20
CA ASN A 195 5.54 -13.19 -3.83
C ASN A 195 5.51 -13.34 -5.36
N GLY A 196 4.63 -12.60 -6.04
CA GLY A 196 4.69 -12.47 -7.50
C GLY A 196 6.12 -12.20 -7.96
N THR A 197 6.60 -13.00 -8.91
CA THR A 197 8.01 -13.22 -9.33
C THR A 197 9.05 -12.11 -9.04
N PRO A 198 10.27 -12.47 -8.62
CA PRO A 198 11.21 -11.60 -7.90
C PRO A 198 12.09 -10.71 -8.80
N GLN A 199 11.52 -9.91 -9.71
CA GLN A 199 12.32 -9.07 -10.61
C GLN A 199 12.05 -7.56 -10.59
N SER A 200 11.26 -7.03 -9.66
CA SER A 200 11.32 -5.59 -9.37
C SER A 200 10.76 -5.23 -7.99
N ASP A 201 11.47 -4.36 -7.27
CA ASP A 201 11.25 -3.92 -5.88
C ASP A 201 9.96 -3.12 -5.61
N HIS A 202 8.84 -3.33 -6.30
CA HIS A 202 7.63 -2.51 -6.11
C HIS A 202 6.33 -3.34 -6.14
N ILE A 203 5.43 -3.04 -5.20
CA ILE A 203 4.29 -3.83 -4.70
C ILE A 203 3.30 -4.33 -5.79
N PRO A 204 3.32 -5.62 -6.17
CA PRO A 204 2.38 -6.14 -7.17
C PRO A 204 1.14 -6.83 -6.57
N SER A 205 1.16 -7.17 -5.28
CA SER A 205 0.03 -7.83 -4.58
C SER A 205 -0.04 -7.44 -3.11
N LEU A 206 -1.24 -7.14 -2.63
CA LEU A 206 -1.54 -6.94 -1.20
C LEU A 206 -2.42 -8.07 -0.66
N ALA A 207 -2.03 -8.64 0.48
CA ALA A 207 -2.75 -9.70 1.17
C ALA A 207 -3.54 -9.17 2.39
N TYR A 208 -4.80 -9.58 2.53
CA TYR A 208 -5.66 -9.25 3.67
C TYR A 208 -6.36 -10.52 4.14
N GLY A 209 -5.66 -11.43 4.82
CA GLY A 209 -6.15 -12.77 5.12
C GLY A 209 -6.29 -13.59 3.83
N ASP A 210 -7.50 -14.03 3.52
CA ASP A 210 -7.78 -14.80 2.31
C ASP A 210 -7.92 -13.94 1.05
N TYR A 211 -7.94 -12.61 1.21
CA TYR A 211 -8.03 -11.69 0.07
C TYR A 211 -6.67 -11.34 -0.50
N ARG A 212 -6.62 -11.18 -1.81
CA ARG A 212 -5.48 -10.66 -2.56
C ARG A 212 -5.97 -9.56 -3.50
N VAL A 213 -5.26 -8.44 -3.52
CA VAL A 213 -5.46 -7.37 -4.49
C VAL A 213 -4.19 -7.25 -5.31
N ASN A 214 -4.26 -7.58 -6.60
CA ASN A 214 -3.12 -7.50 -7.51
C ASN A 214 -3.22 -6.28 -8.41
N PHE A 215 -2.07 -5.67 -8.65
CA PHE A 215 -1.94 -4.42 -9.39
C PHE A 215 -1.19 -4.64 -10.69
N LEU A 216 -1.56 -3.89 -11.72
CA LEU A 216 -0.75 -3.75 -12.93
C LEU A 216 -0.34 -2.30 -13.13
N ALA A 217 0.79 -2.11 -13.81
CA ALA A 217 1.22 -0.80 -14.28
C ALA A 217 0.43 -0.37 -15.51
N LYS A 218 -0.03 0.88 -15.52
CA LYS A 218 -0.67 1.50 -16.71
C LYS A 218 0.26 1.59 -17.91
N ASN A 219 1.57 1.66 -17.66
CA ASN A 219 2.59 1.60 -18.69
C ASN A 219 3.62 0.51 -18.33
N PRO A 220 3.78 -0.55 -19.15
CA PRO A 220 4.75 -1.61 -18.88
C PRO A 220 6.21 -1.11 -18.88
N THR A 221 6.48 0.07 -19.46
CA THR A 221 7.82 0.69 -19.49
C THR A 221 8.08 1.66 -18.34
N LYS A 222 7.04 2.09 -17.61
CA LYS A 222 7.14 2.97 -16.45
C LYS A 222 6.14 2.51 -15.39
N VAL A 223 6.58 1.54 -14.59
CA VAL A 223 5.81 0.88 -13.52
C VAL A 223 5.65 1.85 -12.34
N ASP A 224 4.86 2.90 -12.51
CA ASP A 224 4.47 3.78 -11.40
C ASP A 224 3.23 3.22 -10.69
N ILE A 225 3.42 2.06 -10.07
CA ILE A 225 2.42 1.37 -9.23
C ILE A 225 2.33 1.95 -7.82
N VAL A 226 3.15 2.97 -7.53
CA VAL A 226 3.18 3.65 -6.25
C VAL A 226 2.26 4.85 -6.29
N SER A 227 2.36 5.68 -7.33
CA SER A 227 1.59 6.91 -7.43
C SER A 227 0.25 6.70 -8.13
N ASN A 228 0.15 5.71 -9.04
CA ASN A 228 -1.08 5.43 -9.77
C ASN A 228 -1.23 3.95 -10.21
N PRO A 229 -1.23 2.98 -9.29
CA PRO A 229 -1.59 1.61 -9.65
C PRO A 229 -3.07 1.53 -10.04
N PHE A 230 -3.43 0.57 -10.88
CA PHE A 230 -4.82 0.16 -11.03
C PHE A 230 -4.97 -1.29 -10.58
N VAL A 231 -6.10 -1.59 -9.95
CA VAL A 231 -6.44 -2.96 -9.55
C VAL A 231 -6.70 -3.74 -10.83
N ASN A 232 -5.93 -4.79 -11.05
CA ASN A 232 -6.11 -5.70 -12.19
C ASN A 232 -6.79 -6.99 -11.77
N GLU A 233 -6.69 -7.34 -10.49
CA GLU A 233 -7.33 -8.54 -9.97
C GLU A 233 -7.68 -8.36 -8.51
N ILE A 234 -8.87 -8.83 -8.15
CA ILE A 234 -9.22 -9.13 -6.77
C ILE A 234 -9.39 -10.64 -6.69
N ALA A 235 -8.76 -11.28 -5.71
CA ALA A 235 -8.87 -12.71 -5.53
C ALA A 235 -9.15 -13.10 -4.08
N VAL A 236 -9.85 -14.22 -3.94
CA VAL A 236 -9.98 -14.99 -2.72
C VAL A 236 -9.13 -16.24 -2.88
N VAL A 237 -8.15 -16.42 -2.01
CA VAL A 237 -7.28 -17.59 -1.94
C VAL A 237 -7.69 -18.39 -0.72
N PHE A 238 -7.99 -19.67 -0.93
CA PHE A 238 -8.36 -20.54 0.18
C PHE A 238 -7.10 -21.23 0.74
N ASP A 239 -6.87 -21.09 2.05
CA ASP A 239 -5.85 -21.87 2.75
C ASP A 239 -6.07 -23.36 2.53
N GLU A 240 -7.30 -23.83 2.77
CA GLU A 240 -7.76 -25.18 2.46
C GLU A 240 -8.69 -25.16 1.23
N PRO A 241 -8.36 -25.89 0.15
CA PRO A 241 -9.16 -25.92 -1.07
C PRO A 241 -10.61 -26.35 -0.79
N VAL A 242 -11.58 -25.67 -1.41
CA VAL A 242 -13.00 -25.98 -1.24
C VAL A 242 -13.51 -26.85 -2.39
N LEU A 243 -14.54 -27.65 -2.17
CA LEU A 243 -15.13 -28.46 -3.23
C LEU A 243 -15.74 -27.56 -4.32
N LEU A 244 -15.48 -27.88 -5.58
CA LEU A 244 -16.09 -27.18 -6.72
C LEU A 244 -17.62 -27.24 -6.65
N THR A 245 -18.19 -28.37 -6.22
CA THR A 245 -19.63 -28.53 -6.07
C THR A 245 -20.22 -27.53 -5.08
N ASP A 246 -19.55 -27.30 -3.95
CA ASP A 246 -20.03 -26.39 -2.91
C ASP A 246 -19.96 -24.93 -3.37
N VAL A 247 -18.93 -24.58 -4.16
CA VAL A 247 -18.80 -23.26 -4.77
C VAL A 247 -19.91 -23.02 -5.78
N VAL A 248 -20.16 -23.98 -6.69
CA VAL A 248 -21.19 -23.87 -7.73
C VAL A 248 -22.59 -23.83 -7.12
N GLU A 249 -22.85 -24.64 -6.09
CA GLU A 249 -24.13 -24.60 -5.35
C GLU A 249 -24.32 -23.25 -4.65
N ALA A 250 -23.28 -22.69 -4.03
CA ALA A 250 -23.36 -21.40 -3.36
C ALA A 250 -23.60 -20.23 -4.34
N ILE A 251 -22.99 -20.29 -5.53
CA ILE A 251 -23.20 -19.29 -6.60
C ILE A 251 -24.59 -19.43 -7.23
N GLY A 252 -25.09 -20.66 -7.37
CA GLY A 252 -26.40 -20.96 -7.95
C GLY A 252 -26.42 -20.99 -9.50
N GLU A 253 -25.27 -20.87 -10.15
CA GLU A 253 -25.13 -20.89 -11.60
C GLU A 253 -23.92 -21.74 -12.04
N GLN A 254 -24.08 -22.45 -13.16
CA GLN A 254 -23.02 -23.28 -13.73
C GLN A 254 -22.02 -22.43 -14.52
N PRO A 255 -20.70 -22.54 -14.25
CA PRO A 255 -19.69 -21.83 -15.00
C PRO A 255 -19.34 -22.50 -16.34
N ASP A 256 -18.80 -21.72 -17.25
CA ASP A 256 -18.19 -22.21 -18.49
C ASP A 256 -16.86 -22.94 -18.21
N GLU A 257 -16.55 -23.95 -19.02
CA GLU A 257 -15.25 -24.63 -19.00
C GLU A 257 -14.21 -23.90 -19.84
N VAL A 258 -13.06 -23.57 -19.24
CA VAL A 258 -12.00 -22.82 -19.93
C VAL A 258 -10.62 -23.26 -19.46
N ALA A 259 -9.70 -23.41 -20.42
CA ALA A 259 -8.27 -23.51 -20.13
C ALA A 259 -7.69 -22.09 -19.99
N HIS A 260 -7.08 -21.76 -18.86
CA HIS A 260 -6.46 -20.44 -18.64
C HIS A 260 -4.99 -20.59 -18.21
N GLY A 261 -4.07 -20.28 -19.13
CA GLY A 261 -2.63 -20.45 -18.91
C GLY A 261 -2.24 -21.90 -18.65
N MET A 262 -1.42 -22.14 -17.62
CA MET A 262 -0.98 -23.49 -17.20
C MET A 262 -1.96 -24.20 -16.24
N HIS A 263 -3.09 -23.59 -15.92
CA HIS A 263 -4.05 -24.13 -14.96
C HIS A 263 -5.40 -24.42 -15.63
N ARG A 264 -6.06 -25.48 -15.19
CA ARG A 264 -7.46 -25.74 -15.54
C ARG A 264 -8.36 -24.89 -14.67
N GLY A 265 -9.46 -24.42 -15.25
CA GLY A 265 -10.38 -23.53 -14.57
C GLY A 265 -11.79 -23.56 -15.10
N LYS A 266 -12.65 -22.89 -14.37
CA LYS A 266 -14.03 -22.61 -14.75
C LYS A 266 -14.25 -21.10 -14.65
N ARG A 267 -15.11 -20.52 -15.50
CA ARG A 267 -15.34 -19.06 -15.46
C ARG A 267 -16.80 -18.67 -15.63
N TYR A 268 -17.13 -17.48 -15.14
CA TYR A 268 -18.35 -16.76 -15.45
C TYR A 268 -17.97 -15.51 -16.25
N ASN A 269 -18.58 -15.33 -17.42
CA ASN A 269 -18.41 -14.12 -18.24
C ASN A 269 -19.48 -13.11 -17.84
N LEU A 270 -19.05 -11.97 -17.31
CA LEU A 270 -19.92 -11.00 -16.62
C LEU A 270 -19.86 -9.63 -17.32
N GLY A 271 -19.83 -9.64 -18.65
CA GLY A 271 -19.64 -8.44 -19.47
C GLY A 271 -18.20 -7.94 -19.41
N GLU A 272 -17.98 -6.83 -18.72
CA GLU A 272 -16.67 -6.17 -18.58
C GLU A 272 -15.70 -6.94 -17.66
N TYR A 273 -16.19 -7.97 -16.96
CA TYR A 273 -15.39 -8.74 -16.01
C TYR A 273 -15.52 -10.25 -16.24
N THR A 274 -14.53 -10.98 -15.74
CA THR A 274 -14.52 -12.45 -15.71
C THR A 274 -14.24 -12.92 -14.29
N LEU A 275 -15.16 -13.72 -13.74
CA LEU A 275 -14.94 -14.44 -12.47
C LEU A 275 -14.38 -15.83 -12.79
N TYR A 276 -13.14 -16.10 -12.40
CA TYR A 276 -12.40 -17.32 -12.69
C TYR A 276 -12.19 -18.15 -11.43
N LEU A 277 -12.54 -19.44 -11.52
CA LEU A 277 -12.29 -20.47 -10.51
C LEU A 277 -11.04 -21.25 -10.93
N ARG A 278 -9.95 -21.10 -10.18
CA ARG A 278 -8.74 -21.91 -10.37
C ARG A 278 -8.91 -23.26 -9.68
N LEU A 279 -8.82 -24.32 -10.47
CA LEU A 279 -9.03 -25.68 -9.99
C LEU A 279 -7.72 -26.39 -9.64
N GLU A 280 -7.82 -27.39 -8.76
CA GLU A 280 -6.77 -28.35 -8.44
C GLU A 280 -7.35 -29.71 -8.01
N GLY A 281 -6.47 -30.71 -7.83
CA GLY A 281 -6.85 -32.06 -7.40
C GLY A 281 -7.82 -32.74 -8.36
N ASP A 282 -7.40 -32.91 -9.63
CA ASP A 282 -8.21 -33.45 -10.72
C ASP A 282 -9.52 -32.69 -10.95
N ASP A 283 -9.45 -31.36 -10.92
CA ASP A 283 -10.55 -30.44 -11.18
C ASP A 283 -11.71 -30.52 -10.16
N LYS A 284 -11.46 -31.13 -8.98
CA LYS A 284 -12.46 -31.30 -7.91
C LYS A 284 -12.52 -30.15 -6.92
N TYR A 285 -11.41 -29.44 -6.74
CA TYR A 285 -11.27 -28.42 -5.71
C TYR A 285 -10.99 -27.06 -6.33
N VAL A 286 -11.51 -26.00 -5.71
CA VAL A 286 -11.23 -24.61 -6.03
C VAL A 286 -10.21 -24.08 -5.03
N LYS A 287 -9.04 -23.68 -5.52
CA LYS A 287 -7.98 -23.08 -4.69
C LYS A 287 -8.09 -21.57 -4.61
N ARG A 288 -8.63 -20.95 -5.66
CA ARG A 288 -8.70 -19.49 -5.79
C ARG A 288 -9.89 -19.09 -6.65
N ILE A 289 -10.57 -18.03 -6.22
CA ILE A 289 -11.58 -17.32 -7.00
C ILE A 289 -10.99 -15.96 -7.35
N SER A 290 -10.92 -15.63 -8.63
CA SER A 290 -10.31 -14.39 -9.11
C SER A 290 -11.31 -13.63 -9.96
N LEU A 291 -11.41 -12.32 -9.74
CA LEU A 291 -12.12 -11.41 -10.62
C LEU A 291 -11.09 -10.60 -11.40
N TYR A 292 -11.27 -10.53 -12.72
CA TYR A 292 -10.42 -9.75 -13.64
C TYR A 292 -11.30 -8.90 -14.56
N PRO A 293 -10.77 -7.79 -15.13
CA PRO A 293 -11.32 -7.22 -16.34
C PRO A 293 -11.37 -8.28 -17.45
N ALA A 294 -12.43 -8.28 -18.24
CA ALA A 294 -12.50 -9.10 -19.45
C ALA A 294 -11.40 -8.60 -20.41
N TYR A 295 -10.36 -9.41 -20.61
CA TYR A 295 -9.36 -9.14 -21.64
C TYR A 295 -10.06 -9.19 -23.01
N SER A 296 -10.01 -8.08 -23.75
CA SER A 296 -10.48 -7.99 -25.14
C SER A 296 -9.56 -8.73 -26.11
#